data_AF-A0A352ED95-F1
#
_entry.id   AF-A0A352ED95-F1
#
_cell.length_a   1.000
_cell.length_b   1.000
_cell.length_c   1.000
_cell.angle_alpha   90.00
_cell.angle_beta   90.00
_cell.angle_gamma   90.00
#
_symmetry.space_group_name_H-M   'P 1'
#
loop_
_entity.id
_entity.type
_entity.pdbx_description
1 polymer ?
#
loop_
_entity_poly.entity_id
_entity_poly.type
_entity_poly.pdbx_seq_one_letter_code
_entity_poly.pdbx_strand_id
1 'polypeptide(L)'
;MLDWNEGTYFSKSKLSKRHIGFVSSPNNYTLLLKEALSSGSASHVLDASTAYLYSETAAKEVFRYNPAARIIVTLRNPVTRAYSHYNMARKYGKEKRTFFKAIQDESILDRAIWGIDECYLELGDYHQQLQRWTALFPKEQILVLFHDDLLSEPQNTMDRVCEFLDISAKTLTEVSEANTAEVPRSRLVSALLLGSLSSFIATVLPPILKKRVKPLILKKPESMDDASRTFLVHYFASANQALEKALNSSLKHWK
;
A
#
# COMPACT_ATOMS: atom_id res chain seq x y z
N MET A 1 13.13 3.81 13.26
CA MET A 1 11.94 4.57 13.71
C MET A 1 12.26 5.54 14.85
N LEU A 2 13.39 5.37 15.56
CA LEU A 2 13.67 5.98 16.87
C LEU A 2 14.02 7.48 16.89
N ASP A 3 14.13 8.18 15.76
CA ASP A 3 14.50 9.60 15.74
C ASP A 3 13.61 10.38 14.76
N TRP A 4 12.29 10.37 15.01
CA TRP A 4 11.34 11.25 14.35
C TRP A 4 10.99 12.40 15.29
N ASN A 5 11.32 13.61 14.87
CA ASN A 5 10.80 14.83 15.45
C ASN A 5 10.30 15.69 14.29
N GLU A 6 8.98 15.90 14.23
CA GLU A 6 8.35 16.66 13.17
C GLU A 6 8.88 18.10 13.12
N GLY A 7 8.96 18.77 14.27
CA GLY A 7 9.46 20.14 14.37
C GLY A 7 10.89 20.30 13.83
N THR A 8 11.81 19.43 14.26
CA THR A 8 13.21 19.43 13.79
C THR A 8 13.33 19.10 12.30
N TYR A 9 12.43 18.28 11.75
CA TYR A 9 12.44 17.96 10.33
C TYR A 9 12.01 19.17 9.49
N PHE A 10 10.93 19.84 9.90
CA PHE A 10 10.35 20.98 9.18
C PHE A 10 11.00 22.33 9.47
N SER A 11 11.90 22.41 10.46
CA SER A 11 12.73 23.61 10.69
C SER A 11 13.84 23.81 9.65
N LYS A 12 14.06 22.83 8.76
CA LYS A 12 15.10 22.89 7.73
C LYS A 12 14.62 23.66 6.51
N SER A 13 15.51 24.45 5.91
CA SER A 13 15.22 25.19 4.68
C SER A 13 14.96 24.30 3.46
N LYS A 14 15.50 23.06 3.47
CA LYS A 14 15.27 22.03 2.46
C LYS A 14 14.99 20.71 3.13
N LEU A 15 13.91 20.05 2.73
CA LEU A 15 13.49 18.77 3.32
C LEU A 15 14.31 17.62 2.72
N SER A 16 14.96 16.82 3.57
CA SER A 16 15.71 15.64 3.14
C SER A 16 14.76 14.47 2.88
N LYS A 17 14.99 13.69 1.82
CA LYS A 17 14.22 12.45 1.56
C LYS A 17 14.24 11.54 2.79
N ARG A 18 13.06 11.07 3.19
CA ARG A 18 12.88 10.25 4.38
C ARG A 18 11.89 9.13 4.11
N HIS A 19 12.14 7.97 4.70
CA HIS A 19 11.28 6.79 4.50
C HIS A 19 10.09 6.73 5.46
N ILE A 20 10.24 7.18 6.72
CA ILE A 20 9.18 7.12 7.74
C ILE A 20 9.16 8.44 8.53
N GLY A 21 8.01 9.10 8.55
CA GLY A 21 7.71 10.26 9.40
C GLY A 21 6.20 10.43 9.51
N PHE A 22 5.72 10.88 10.68
CA PHE A 22 4.31 11.16 10.93
C PHE A 22 4.09 12.66 10.95
N VAL A 23 3.44 13.20 9.93
CA VAL A 23 3.12 14.63 9.83
C VAL A 23 1.74 14.86 10.42
N SER A 24 1.70 15.54 11.55
CA SER A 24 0.45 15.82 12.29
C SER A 24 -0.01 17.27 12.13
N SER A 25 0.92 18.19 11.84
CA SER A 25 0.61 19.61 11.71
C SER A 25 0.15 19.96 10.28
N PRO A 26 -1.03 20.61 10.12
CA PRO A 26 -1.47 21.14 8.82
C PRO A 26 -0.47 22.10 8.18
N ASN A 27 0.26 22.87 9.00
CA ASN A 27 1.30 23.77 8.51
C ASN A 27 2.47 22.99 7.91
N ASN A 28 2.88 21.90 8.56
CA ASN A 28 3.97 21.06 8.07
C ASN A 28 3.56 20.26 6.82
N TYR A 29 2.31 19.80 6.74
CA TYR A 29 1.77 19.25 5.50
C TYR A 29 1.84 20.26 4.35
N THR A 30 1.48 21.52 4.61
CA THR A 30 1.60 22.60 3.62
C THR A 30 3.06 22.83 3.18
N LEU A 31 4.04 22.65 4.08
CA LEU A 31 5.46 22.73 3.72
C LEU A 31 5.89 21.60 2.77
N LEU A 32 5.35 20.38 2.91
CA LEU A 32 5.59 19.30 1.93
C LEU A 32 5.13 19.69 0.53
N LEU A 33 3.95 20.30 0.43
CA LEU A 33 3.38 20.75 -0.84
C LEU A 33 4.20 21.89 -1.45
N LYS A 34 4.64 22.85 -0.64
CA LYS A 34 5.52 23.94 -1.09
C LYS A 34 6.86 23.41 -1.60
N GLU A 35 7.48 22.45 -0.90
CA GLU A 35 8.70 21.79 -1.37
C GLU A 35 8.46 21.10 -2.73
N ALA A 36 7.34 20.38 -2.89
CA ALA A 36 7.00 19.73 -4.16
C ALA A 36 6.85 20.74 -5.32
N LEU A 37 6.20 21.88 -5.05
CA LEU A 37 5.98 22.95 -6.03
C LEU A 37 7.24 23.78 -6.33
N SER A 38 8.22 23.81 -5.43
CA SER A 38 9.46 24.61 -5.61
C SER A 38 10.29 24.20 -6.83
N SER A 39 10.03 23.02 -7.39
CA SER A 39 10.67 22.50 -8.61
C SER A 39 10.18 23.17 -9.92
N GLY A 40 9.19 24.07 -9.85
CA GLY A 40 8.94 25.13 -10.84
C GLY A 40 8.28 24.73 -12.16
N SER A 41 7.89 23.47 -12.35
CA SER A 41 7.30 23.00 -13.61
C SER A 41 6.16 21.99 -13.47
N ALA A 42 5.78 21.64 -12.24
CA ALA A 42 4.73 20.65 -12.00
C ALA A 42 3.33 21.30 -12.19
N SER A 43 2.52 20.75 -13.09
CA SER A 43 1.11 21.13 -13.24
C SER A 43 0.22 20.53 -12.14
N HIS A 44 0.70 19.49 -11.46
CA HIS A 44 -0.02 18.74 -10.44
C HIS A 44 0.89 18.42 -9.26
N VAL A 45 0.30 18.32 -8.07
CA VAL A 45 0.95 17.83 -6.86
C VAL A 45 0.24 16.56 -6.41
N LEU A 46 1.01 15.53 -6.05
CA LEU A 46 0.47 14.25 -5.63
C LEU A 46 0.82 13.99 -4.16
N ASP A 47 -0.18 13.59 -3.40
CA ASP A 47 -0.04 12.96 -2.10
C ASP A 47 -0.52 11.51 -2.21
N ALA A 48 0.23 10.58 -1.64
CA ALA A 48 -0.09 9.15 -1.69
C ALA A 48 0.15 8.49 -0.34
N SER A 49 -0.95 8.01 0.25
CA SER A 49 -0.93 7.18 1.46
C SER A 49 -1.83 5.97 1.27
N THR A 50 -1.26 4.77 1.40
CA THR A 50 -2.00 3.49 1.23
C THR A 50 -3.09 3.26 2.29
N ALA A 51 -3.10 4.03 3.37
CA ALA A 51 -4.10 3.98 4.42
C ALA A 51 -5.36 4.84 4.14
N TYR A 52 -5.34 5.71 3.13
CA TYR A 52 -6.44 6.65 2.88
C TYR A 52 -7.76 5.96 2.52
N LEU A 53 -7.72 4.93 1.67
CA LEU A 53 -8.93 4.23 1.26
C LEU A 53 -9.65 3.62 2.49
N TYR A 54 -8.89 2.95 3.35
CA TYR A 54 -9.39 2.33 4.57
C TYR A 54 -9.83 3.33 5.65
N SER A 55 -9.16 4.48 5.77
CA SER A 55 -9.46 5.47 6.79
C SER A 55 -10.93 5.96 6.72
N GLU A 56 -11.56 6.09 7.89
CA GLU A 56 -12.92 6.58 8.03
C GLU A 56 -13.03 8.10 7.92
N THR A 57 -11.91 8.81 8.15
CA THR A 57 -11.87 10.28 8.15
C THR A 57 -11.22 10.84 6.90
N ALA A 58 -10.30 10.10 6.26
CA ALA A 58 -9.48 10.63 5.16
C ALA A 58 -10.31 11.26 4.03
N ALA A 59 -11.38 10.60 3.56
CA ALA A 59 -12.22 11.13 2.49
C ALA A 59 -12.82 12.52 2.84
N LYS A 60 -13.29 12.70 4.09
CA LYS A 60 -13.83 13.98 4.58
C LYS A 60 -12.74 15.04 4.73
N GLU A 61 -11.57 14.66 5.25
CA GLU A 61 -10.43 15.56 5.40
C GLU A 61 -9.92 16.06 4.04
N VAL A 62 -9.78 15.15 3.07
CA VAL A 62 -9.36 15.49 1.71
C VAL A 62 -10.39 16.37 1.03
N PHE A 63 -11.69 16.06 1.15
CA PHE A 63 -12.75 16.88 0.55
C PHE A 63 -12.78 18.28 1.16
N ARG A 64 -12.62 18.40 2.48
CA ARG A 64 -12.54 19.69 3.17
C ARG A 64 -11.30 20.49 2.77
N TYR A 65 -10.18 19.82 2.53
CA TYR A 65 -8.94 20.46 2.09
C TYR A 65 -9.04 20.94 0.63
N ASN A 66 -9.50 20.07 -0.28
CA ASN A 66 -9.65 20.37 -1.69
C ASN A 66 -10.80 19.54 -2.30
N PRO A 67 -12.01 20.11 -2.46
CA PRO A 67 -13.13 19.40 -3.07
C PRO A 67 -12.91 19.14 -4.57
N ALA A 68 -11.98 19.85 -5.22
CA ALA A 68 -11.60 19.63 -6.61
C ALA A 68 -10.47 18.60 -6.79
N ALA A 69 -10.03 17.92 -5.72
CA ALA A 69 -9.00 16.89 -5.80
C ALA A 69 -9.43 15.72 -6.71
N ARG A 70 -8.49 15.20 -7.48
CA ARG A 70 -8.67 13.96 -8.25
C ARG A 70 -8.11 12.78 -7.45
N ILE A 71 -8.88 11.72 -7.32
CA ILE A 71 -8.58 10.55 -6.48
C ILE A 71 -8.26 9.37 -7.39
N ILE A 72 -7.09 8.75 -7.19
CA ILE A 72 -6.70 7.51 -7.87
C ILE A 72 -6.66 6.40 -6.83
N VAL A 73 -7.40 5.32 -7.09
CA VAL A 73 -7.47 4.14 -6.23
C VAL A 73 -7.01 2.93 -7.01
N THR A 74 -5.98 2.23 -6.51
CA THR A 74 -5.55 0.95 -7.09
C THR A 74 -6.00 -0.21 -6.22
N LEU A 75 -6.84 -1.08 -6.77
CA LEU A 75 -7.35 -2.26 -6.09
C LEU A 75 -6.60 -3.52 -6.55
N ARG A 76 -6.46 -4.50 -5.66
CA ARG A 76 -5.84 -5.80 -5.94
C ARG A 76 -6.78 -6.89 -5.48
N ASN A 77 -6.76 -8.06 -6.11
CA ASN A 77 -7.48 -9.23 -5.61
C ASN A 77 -7.27 -9.37 -4.07
N PRO A 78 -8.34 -9.28 -3.25
CA PRO A 78 -8.21 -9.18 -1.80
C PRO A 78 -7.57 -10.42 -1.18
N VAL A 79 -7.71 -11.59 -1.82
CA VAL A 79 -7.06 -12.85 -1.44
C VAL A 79 -5.54 -12.71 -1.55
N THR A 80 -5.04 -12.30 -2.72
CA THR A 80 -3.59 -12.18 -2.94
C THR A 80 -3.00 -10.98 -2.20
N ARG A 81 -3.78 -9.91 -2.01
CA ARG A 81 -3.43 -8.75 -1.18
C ARG A 81 -3.22 -9.14 0.28
N ALA A 82 -4.15 -9.89 0.89
CA ALA A 82 -4.04 -10.37 2.26
C ALA A 82 -2.77 -11.21 2.45
N TYR A 83 -2.48 -12.11 1.51
CA TYR A 83 -1.27 -12.95 1.56
C TYR A 83 0.01 -12.15 1.41
N SER A 84 0.01 -11.17 0.51
CA SER A 84 1.13 -10.25 0.32
C SER A 84 1.40 -9.48 1.62
N HIS A 85 0.35 -9.01 2.29
CA HIS A 85 0.47 -8.32 3.58
C HIS A 85 1.01 -9.25 4.67
N TYR A 86 0.47 -10.46 4.80
CA TYR A 86 0.98 -11.47 5.75
C TYR A 86 2.47 -11.75 5.56
N ASN A 87 2.93 -11.92 4.32
CA ASN A 87 4.35 -12.16 4.04
C ASN A 87 5.21 -10.94 4.42
N MET A 88 4.71 -9.73 4.21
CA MET A 88 5.37 -8.51 4.68
C MET A 88 5.43 -8.45 6.22
N ALA A 89 4.33 -8.75 6.91
CA ALA A 89 4.27 -8.81 8.37
C ALA A 89 5.27 -9.82 8.94
N ARG A 90 5.36 -11.00 8.34
CA ARG A 90 6.37 -12.02 8.68
C ARG A 90 7.80 -11.55 8.44
N LYS A 91 8.05 -10.87 7.31
CA LYS A 91 9.36 -10.30 6.99
C LYS A 91 9.82 -9.33 8.08
N TYR A 92 8.90 -8.53 8.62
CA TYR A 92 9.16 -7.58 9.70
C TYR A 92 8.98 -8.15 11.11
N GLY A 93 8.75 -9.47 11.25
CA GLY A 93 8.63 -10.15 12.55
C GLY A 93 7.35 -9.84 13.32
N LYS A 94 6.36 -9.18 12.69
CA LYS A 94 5.07 -8.82 13.29
C LYS A 94 4.08 -9.99 13.33
N GLU A 95 4.27 -10.98 12.46
CA GLU A 95 3.43 -12.17 12.40
C GLU A 95 4.25 -13.44 12.61
N LYS A 96 3.74 -14.32 13.48
CA LYS A 96 4.38 -15.57 13.88
C LYS A 96 3.50 -16.80 13.64
N ARG A 97 2.18 -16.59 13.45
CA ARG A 97 1.18 -17.63 13.16
C ARG A 97 1.34 -18.12 11.72
N THR A 98 0.61 -19.19 11.39
CA THR A 98 0.39 -19.58 9.98
C THR A 98 -0.60 -18.61 9.33
N PHE A 99 -0.62 -18.55 8.00
CA PHE A 99 -1.49 -17.63 7.28
C PHE A 99 -2.95 -17.92 7.59
N PHE A 100 -3.35 -19.19 7.48
CA PHE A 100 -4.70 -19.65 7.80
C PHE A 100 -5.14 -19.26 9.21
N LYS A 101 -4.28 -19.47 10.22
CA LYS A 101 -4.61 -19.11 11.59
C LYS A 101 -4.76 -17.60 11.77
N ALA A 102 -3.89 -16.80 11.13
CA ALA A 102 -3.95 -15.35 11.22
C ALA A 102 -5.25 -14.77 10.65
N ILE A 103 -5.68 -15.23 9.46
CA ILE A 103 -6.95 -14.79 8.85
C ILE A 103 -8.17 -15.35 9.60
N GLN A 104 -8.09 -16.58 10.13
CA GLN A 104 -9.15 -17.15 10.95
C GLN A 104 -9.35 -16.35 12.24
N ASP A 105 -8.27 -16.00 12.94
CA ASP A 105 -8.33 -15.19 14.16
C ASP A 105 -8.90 -13.80 13.89
N GLU A 106 -8.54 -13.18 12.77
CA GLU A 106 -9.12 -11.88 12.40
C GLU A 106 -10.61 -11.97 12.05
N SER A 107 -11.03 -13.07 11.41
CA SER A 107 -12.43 -13.22 10.96
C SER A 107 -13.47 -13.34 12.07
N ILE A 108 -13.03 -13.62 13.30
CA ILE A 108 -13.91 -13.71 14.47
C ILE A 108 -13.92 -12.41 15.29
N LEU A 109 -13.14 -11.40 14.90
CA LEU A 109 -13.20 -10.08 15.51
C LEU A 109 -14.46 -9.36 15.02
N ASP A 110 -15.09 -8.59 15.91
CA ASP A 110 -16.14 -7.66 15.49
C ASP A 110 -15.58 -6.65 14.46
N ARG A 111 -14.33 -6.23 14.68
CA ARG A 111 -13.57 -5.39 13.76
C ARG A 111 -12.07 -5.42 14.07
N ALA A 112 -11.23 -5.56 13.05
CA ALA A 112 -9.78 -5.38 13.18
C ALA A 112 -9.40 -3.90 13.25
N ILE A 113 -8.51 -3.54 14.17
CA ILE A 113 -8.11 -2.15 14.43
C ILE A 113 -6.73 -1.89 13.86
N TRP A 114 -6.63 -1.00 12.87
CA TRP A 114 -5.34 -0.62 12.29
C TRP A 114 -4.37 -0.05 13.34
N GLY A 115 -3.15 -0.57 13.35
CA GLY A 115 -2.12 -0.22 14.33
C GLY A 115 -2.10 -1.12 15.58
N ILE A 116 -3.15 -1.92 15.79
CA ILE A 116 -3.22 -3.00 16.78
C ILE A 116 -3.13 -4.34 16.06
N ASP A 117 -3.99 -4.54 15.07
CA ASP A 117 -4.07 -5.70 14.20
C ASP A 117 -3.40 -5.44 12.85
N GLU A 118 -3.01 -6.52 12.17
CA GLU A 118 -2.43 -6.45 10.82
C GLU A 118 -3.49 -6.26 9.72
N CYS A 119 -4.79 -6.40 10.03
CA CYS A 119 -5.90 -6.08 9.13
C CYS A 119 -5.78 -6.77 7.75
N TYR A 120 -5.61 -8.09 7.73
CA TYR A 120 -5.55 -8.91 6.52
C TYR A 120 -6.90 -9.02 5.81
N LEU A 121 -8.00 -8.99 6.54
CA LEU A 121 -9.36 -9.06 6.00
C LEU A 121 -9.94 -7.67 5.81
N GLU A 122 -9.88 -6.85 6.85
CA GLU A 122 -10.50 -5.52 6.88
C GLU A 122 -10.00 -4.62 5.72
N LEU A 123 -8.69 -4.61 5.43
CA LEU A 123 -8.12 -3.81 4.33
C LEU A 123 -8.46 -4.36 2.93
N GLY A 124 -9.06 -5.55 2.83
CA GLY A 124 -9.53 -6.15 1.57
C GLY A 124 -11.01 -5.91 1.26
N ASP A 125 -11.80 -5.42 2.22
CA ASP A 125 -13.22 -5.13 1.99
C ASP A 125 -13.39 -3.72 1.39
N TYR A 126 -13.19 -3.64 0.07
CA TYR A 126 -13.12 -2.35 -0.61
C TYR A 126 -14.45 -1.65 -0.83
N HIS A 127 -15.58 -2.37 -0.80
CA HIS A 127 -16.87 -1.80 -1.19
C HIS A 127 -17.27 -0.65 -0.27
N GLN A 128 -17.29 -0.89 1.05
CA GLN A 128 -17.60 0.15 2.03
C GLN A 128 -16.54 1.27 2.03
N GLN A 129 -15.29 0.90 1.77
CA GLN A 129 -14.20 1.87 1.72
C GLN A 129 -14.37 2.86 0.57
N LEU A 130 -14.64 2.36 -0.64
CA LEU A 130 -14.86 3.18 -1.82
C LEU A 130 -16.14 4.02 -1.70
N GLN A 131 -17.20 3.48 -1.07
CA GLN A 131 -18.44 4.22 -0.81
C GLN A 131 -18.21 5.53 -0.04
N ARG A 132 -17.26 5.57 0.91
CA ARG A 132 -16.93 6.80 1.64
C ARG A 132 -16.40 7.91 0.72
N TRP A 133 -15.65 7.53 -0.31
CA TRP A 133 -15.09 8.46 -1.28
C TRP A 133 -16.13 8.90 -2.30
N THR A 134 -16.91 7.97 -2.86
CA THR A 134 -17.96 8.29 -3.85
C THR A 134 -19.15 9.04 -3.25
N ALA A 135 -19.34 9.02 -1.94
CA ALA A 135 -20.33 9.85 -1.25
C ALA A 135 -19.95 11.35 -1.19
N LEU A 136 -18.68 11.70 -1.41
CA LEU A 136 -18.16 13.07 -1.30
C LEU A 136 -17.67 13.62 -2.64
N PHE A 137 -17.02 12.78 -3.46
CA PHE A 137 -16.49 13.18 -4.75
C PHE A 137 -17.37 12.62 -5.88
N PRO A 138 -17.62 13.41 -6.93
CA PRO A 138 -18.29 12.93 -8.13
C PRO A 138 -17.45 11.84 -8.81
N LYS A 139 -18.11 10.99 -9.58
CA LYS A 139 -17.49 9.81 -10.21
C LYS A 139 -16.31 10.19 -11.11
N GLU A 140 -16.40 11.32 -11.79
CA GLU A 140 -15.38 11.83 -12.71
C GLU A 140 -14.10 12.29 -11.98
N GLN A 141 -14.16 12.47 -10.65
CA GLN A 141 -13.00 12.77 -9.81
C GLN A 141 -12.38 11.52 -9.19
N ILE A 142 -12.89 10.32 -9.48
CA ILE A 142 -12.36 9.05 -8.94
C ILE A 142 -12.01 8.10 -10.08
N LEU A 143 -10.72 7.80 -10.22
CA LEU A 143 -10.21 6.75 -11.09
C LEU A 143 -9.92 5.49 -10.28
N VAL A 144 -10.62 4.40 -10.59
CA VAL A 144 -10.31 3.08 -10.04
C VAL A 144 -9.50 2.28 -11.06
N LEU A 145 -8.33 1.81 -10.61
CA LEU A 145 -7.40 0.97 -11.35
C LEU A 145 -7.29 -0.40 -10.69
N PHE A 146 -6.93 -1.41 -11.48
CA PHE A 146 -6.63 -2.73 -10.97
C PHE A 146 -5.13 -2.99 -11.04
N HIS A 147 -4.60 -3.59 -9.97
CA HIS A 147 -3.21 -3.99 -9.90
C HIS A 147 -2.86 -5.03 -10.97
N ASP A 148 -3.81 -5.88 -11.35
CA ASP A 148 -3.58 -6.89 -12.39
C ASP A 148 -3.35 -6.21 -13.75
N ASP A 149 -4.15 -5.19 -14.11
CA ASP A 149 -3.94 -4.35 -15.30
C ASP A 149 -2.60 -3.61 -15.26
N LEU A 150 -2.21 -3.11 -14.09
CA LEU A 150 -0.91 -2.44 -13.91
C LEU A 150 0.26 -3.38 -14.25
N LEU A 151 0.11 -4.69 -13.99
CA LEU A 151 1.14 -5.68 -14.29
C LEU A 151 1.07 -6.17 -15.74
N SER A 152 -0.13 -6.48 -16.25
CA SER A 152 -0.29 -7.05 -17.60
C SER A 152 -0.27 -6.00 -18.70
N GLU A 153 -0.77 -4.80 -18.43
CA GLU A 153 -0.92 -3.70 -19.38
C GLU A 153 -0.47 -2.35 -18.78
N PRO A 154 0.81 -2.23 -18.35
CA PRO A 154 1.31 -1.05 -17.65
C PRO A 154 1.19 0.24 -18.46
N GLN A 155 1.40 0.18 -19.79
CA GLN A 155 1.27 1.36 -20.65
C GLN A 155 -0.20 1.83 -20.74
N ASN A 156 -1.14 0.93 -20.98
CA ASN A 156 -2.58 1.23 -20.99
C ASN A 156 -3.03 1.83 -19.65
N THR A 157 -2.55 1.27 -18.55
CA THR A 157 -2.82 1.81 -17.20
C THR A 157 -2.28 3.23 -17.04
N MET A 158 -1.07 3.51 -17.53
CA MET A 158 -0.49 4.85 -17.51
C MET A 158 -1.25 5.84 -18.41
N ASP A 159 -1.70 5.39 -19.59
CA ASP A 159 -2.48 6.23 -20.51
C ASP A 159 -3.79 6.67 -19.86
N ARG A 160 -4.50 5.75 -19.17
CA ARG A 160 -5.70 6.05 -18.38
C ARG A 160 -5.45 7.06 -17.27
N VAL A 161 -4.29 6.97 -16.59
CA VAL A 161 -3.89 7.96 -15.57
C VAL A 161 -3.62 9.31 -16.21
N CYS A 162 -2.92 9.36 -17.35
CA CYS A 162 -2.65 10.61 -18.06
C CYS A 162 -3.92 11.30 -18.53
N GLU A 163 -4.85 10.53 -19.11
CA GLU A 163 -6.18 11.02 -19.54
C GLU A 163 -6.97 11.55 -18.34
N PHE A 164 -7.05 10.78 -17.26
CA PHE A 164 -7.75 11.19 -16.05
C PHE A 164 -7.15 12.43 -15.39
N LEU A 165 -5.84 12.63 -15.50
CA LEU A 165 -5.14 13.82 -15.00
C LEU A 165 -5.06 14.96 -16.02
N ASP A 166 -5.58 14.78 -17.24
CA ASP A 166 -5.47 15.74 -18.35
C ASP A 166 -4.02 16.22 -18.57
N ILE A 167 -3.11 15.26 -18.65
CA ILE A 167 -1.69 15.51 -18.92
C ILE A 167 -1.24 14.78 -20.18
N SER A 168 -0.18 15.31 -20.81
CA SER A 168 0.39 14.67 -22.01
C SER A 168 0.81 13.23 -21.71
N ALA A 169 0.44 12.33 -22.62
CA ALA A 169 0.77 10.92 -22.55
C ALA A 169 2.26 10.68 -22.27
N LYS A 170 2.55 9.67 -21.45
CA LYS A 170 3.91 9.29 -21.04
C LYS A 170 4.18 7.85 -21.45
N THR A 171 5.20 7.64 -22.26
CA THR A 171 5.70 6.30 -22.59
C THR A 171 6.53 5.77 -21.44
N LEU A 172 6.18 4.59 -20.93
CA LEU A 172 6.94 3.88 -19.92
C LEU A 172 8.18 3.24 -20.57
N THR A 173 9.36 3.61 -20.10
CA THR A 173 10.63 3.05 -20.62
C THR A 173 11.09 1.82 -19.84
N GLU A 174 10.79 1.74 -18.55
CA GLU A 174 11.11 0.60 -17.70
C GLU A 174 9.95 0.33 -16.73
N VAL A 175 9.34 -0.85 -16.84
CA VAL A 175 8.37 -1.34 -15.87
C VAL A 175 9.05 -2.44 -15.07
N SER A 176 9.42 -2.13 -13.83
CA SER A 176 10.00 -3.12 -12.91
C SER A 176 9.02 -3.41 -11.78
N GLU A 177 8.75 -4.69 -11.51
CA GLU A 177 8.07 -5.09 -10.29
C GLU A 177 8.95 -4.80 -9.06
N ALA A 178 8.64 -3.73 -8.33
CA ALA A 178 9.25 -3.44 -7.05
C ALA A 178 8.51 -4.18 -5.92
N ASN A 179 9.22 -4.58 -4.87
CA ASN A 179 8.66 -5.24 -3.68
C ASN A 179 8.07 -6.64 -3.90
N THR A 180 8.65 -7.45 -4.79
CA THR A 180 8.36 -8.89 -4.81
C THR A 180 8.58 -9.48 -3.42
N ALA A 181 7.57 -10.19 -2.90
CA ALA A 181 7.59 -10.67 -1.53
C ALA A 181 8.78 -11.61 -1.30
N GLU A 182 9.62 -11.27 -0.34
CA GLU A 182 10.78 -12.05 0.09
C GLU A 182 10.69 -12.20 1.61
N VAL A 183 10.66 -13.45 2.09
CA VAL A 183 10.50 -13.77 3.51
C VAL A 183 11.80 -14.36 4.08
N PRO A 184 12.16 -14.09 5.35
CA PRO A 184 13.30 -14.73 6.01
C PRO A 184 13.18 -16.25 6.00
N ARG A 185 14.30 -16.93 5.71
CA ARG A 185 14.37 -18.41 5.69
C ARG A 185 14.25 -19.04 7.07
N SER A 186 14.60 -18.32 8.13
CA SER A 186 14.50 -18.81 9.51
C SER A 186 14.11 -17.70 10.49
N ARG A 187 13.58 -18.11 11.65
CA ARG A 187 13.20 -17.21 12.75
C ARG A 187 14.41 -16.48 13.36
N LEU A 188 15.57 -17.16 13.44
CA LEU A 188 16.83 -16.56 13.91
C LEU A 188 17.34 -15.48 12.98
N VAL A 189 17.21 -15.69 11.67
CA VAL A 189 17.58 -14.71 10.64
C VAL A 189 16.66 -13.48 10.71
N SER A 190 15.36 -13.66 10.94
CA SER A 190 14.43 -12.54 11.16
C SER A 190 14.83 -11.72 12.39
N ALA A 191 15.14 -12.36 13.52
CA ALA A 191 15.58 -11.67 14.73
C ALA A 191 16.90 -10.90 14.55
N LEU A 192 17.87 -11.47 13.81
CA LEU A 192 19.15 -10.82 13.51
C LEU A 192 19.02 -9.66 12.52
N LEU A 193 18.11 -9.74 11.54
CA LEU A 193 17.82 -8.64 10.61
C LEU A 193 17.01 -7.50 11.25
N LEU A 194 16.37 -7.74 12.39
CA LEU A 194 15.52 -6.77 13.09
C LEU A 194 16.18 -6.21 14.37
N GLY A 195 17.31 -6.77 14.81
CA GLY A 195 18.10 -6.27 15.94
C GLY A 195 18.83 -4.95 15.62
N SER A 196 19.16 -4.16 16.64
CA SER A 196 19.81 -2.84 16.51
C SER A 196 21.15 -2.84 15.76
N LEU A 197 21.81 -4.00 15.65
CA LEU A 197 23.05 -4.21 14.87
C LEU A 197 22.81 -4.40 13.37
N SER A 198 21.59 -4.75 12.95
CA SER A 198 21.27 -5.07 11.55
C SER A 198 21.28 -3.84 10.64
N SER A 199 20.86 -2.69 11.18
CA SER A 199 20.89 -1.41 10.47
C SER A 199 22.32 -0.97 10.20
N PHE A 200 23.26 -1.28 11.10
CA PHE A 200 24.69 -0.99 10.97
C PHE A 200 25.37 -1.93 9.95
N ILE A 201 25.06 -3.23 9.99
CA ILE A 201 25.63 -4.21 9.05
C ILE A 201 25.07 -4.01 7.63
N ALA A 202 23.78 -3.67 7.50
CA ALA A 202 23.15 -3.41 6.21
C ALA A 202 23.68 -2.14 5.51
N THR A 203 24.19 -1.14 6.23
CA THR A 203 24.85 0.02 5.62
C THR A 203 26.30 -0.24 5.22
N VAL A 204 27.02 -1.10 5.95
CA VAL A 204 28.45 -1.38 5.70
C VAL A 204 28.68 -2.47 4.65
N LEU A 205 27.69 -3.31 4.34
CA LEU A 205 27.86 -4.39 3.36
C LEU A 205 27.93 -3.88 1.90
N PRO A 206 28.99 -4.23 1.13
CA PRO A 206 29.08 -3.93 -0.29
C PRO A 206 27.92 -4.54 -1.11
N PRO A 207 27.48 -3.89 -2.21
CA PRO A 207 26.35 -4.35 -3.03
C PRO A 207 26.48 -5.80 -3.53
N ILE A 208 27.71 -6.23 -3.83
CA ILE A 208 28.04 -7.57 -4.32
C ILE A 208 27.80 -8.63 -3.22
N LEU A 209 28.20 -8.34 -1.98
CA LEU A 209 27.98 -9.21 -0.83
C LEU A 209 26.49 -9.26 -0.47
N LYS A 210 25.77 -8.13 -0.56
CA LYS A 210 24.30 -8.13 -0.39
C LYS A 210 23.62 -9.05 -1.39
N LYS A 211 23.98 -8.99 -2.67
CA LYS A 211 23.40 -9.87 -3.71
C LYS A 211 23.70 -11.35 -3.47
N ARG A 212 24.86 -11.71 -2.91
CA ARG A 212 25.24 -13.11 -2.61
C ARG A 212 24.59 -13.65 -1.34
N VAL A 213 24.42 -12.82 -0.33
CA VAL A 213 23.88 -13.23 0.98
C VAL A 213 22.35 -13.20 0.98
N LYS A 214 21.73 -12.30 0.21
CA LYS A 214 20.27 -12.19 0.05
C LYS A 214 19.56 -13.52 -0.23
N PRO A 215 19.98 -14.34 -1.22
CA PRO A 215 19.34 -15.63 -1.46
C PRO A 215 19.61 -16.65 -0.36
N LEU A 216 20.65 -16.50 0.48
CA LEU A 216 20.92 -17.42 1.61
C LEU A 216 20.03 -17.14 2.83
N ILE A 217 19.49 -15.92 2.91
CA ILE A 217 18.76 -15.38 4.06
C ILE A 217 17.27 -15.25 3.77
N LEU A 218 16.89 -14.91 2.53
CA LEU A 218 15.52 -14.73 2.10
C LEU A 218 15.11 -15.84 1.12
N LYS A 219 13.84 -16.25 1.16
CA LYS A 219 13.21 -17.10 0.15
C LYS A 219 11.96 -16.43 -0.39
N LYS A 220 11.51 -16.83 -1.59
CA LYS A 220 10.14 -16.54 -2.01
C LYS A 220 9.19 -17.17 -0.99
N PRO A 221 8.11 -16.49 -0.59
CA PRO A 221 7.07 -17.14 0.20
C PRO A 221 6.57 -18.36 -0.56
N GLU A 222 6.18 -19.38 0.19
CA GLU A 222 5.48 -20.54 -0.38
C GLU A 222 4.20 -20.07 -1.07
N SER A 223 3.63 -20.90 -1.94
CA SER A 223 2.29 -20.64 -2.44
C SER A 223 1.29 -20.67 -1.28
N MET A 224 0.26 -19.84 -1.34
CA MET A 224 -0.88 -19.95 -0.43
C MET A 224 -1.50 -21.34 -0.56
N ASP A 225 -1.77 -21.99 0.57
CA ASP A 225 -2.47 -23.27 0.62
C ASP A 225 -3.95 -23.13 0.23
N ASP A 226 -4.54 -24.23 -0.25
CA ASP A 226 -5.90 -24.22 -0.79
C ASP A 226 -6.97 -23.93 0.26
N ALA A 227 -6.73 -24.28 1.54
CA ALA A 227 -7.66 -23.99 2.62
C ALA A 227 -7.73 -22.47 2.89
N SER A 228 -6.57 -21.80 2.96
CA SER A 228 -6.50 -20.34 3.06
C SER A 228 -7.14 -19.64 1.86
N ARG A 229 -6.90 -20.15 0.64
CA ARG A 229 -7.50 -19.59 -0.57
C ARG A 229 -9.02 -19.71 -0.54
N THR A 230 -9.53 -20.91 -0.28
CA THR A 230 -10.97 -21.20 -0.24
C THR A 230 -11.67 -20.36 0.81
N PHE A 231 -11.08 -20.25 2.00
CA PHE A 231 -11.60 -19.39 3.07
C PHE A 231 -11.73 -17.94 2.62
N LEU A 232 -10.69 -17.35 2.03
CA LEU A 232 -10.71 -15.94 1.63
C LEU A 232 -11.64 -15.67 0.44
N VAL A 233 -11.69 -16.57 -0.56
CA VAL A 233 -12.64 -16.46 -1.67
C VAL A 233 -14.07 -16.44 -1.15
N HIS A 234 -14.39 -17.32 -0.20
CA HIS A 234 -15.71 -17.34 0.42
C HIS A 234 -15.97 -16.08 1.25
N TYR A 235 -15.01 -15.69 2.10
CA TYR A 235 -15.10 -14.50 2.96
C TYR A 235 -15.39 -13.23 2.15
N PHE A 236 -14.66 -13.01 1.05
CA PHE A 236 -14.82 -11.80 0.24
C PHE A 236 -15.93 -11.89 -0.83
N ALA A 237 -16.62 -13.02 -0.99
CA ALA A 237 -17.56 -13.22 -2.09
C ALA A 237 -18.66 -12.14 -2.14
N SER A 238 -19.28 -11.87 -1.00
CA SER A 238 -20.36 -10.85 -0.89
C SER A 238 -19.83 -9.43 -1.15
N ALA A 239 -18.71 -9.07 -0.52
CA ALA A 239 -18.07 -7.77 -0.70
C ALA A 239 -17.62 -7.54 -2.17
N ASN A 240 -17.03 -8.55 -2.80
CA ASN A 240 -16.62 -8.49 -4.20
C ASN A 240 -17.83 -8.38 -5.14
N GLN A 241 -18.95 -9.06 -4.85
CA GLN A 241 -20.17 -8.91 -5.64
C GLN A 241 -20.75 -7.49 -5.52
N ALA A 242 -20.73 -6.89 -4.33
CA ALA A 242 -21.17 -5.52 -4.13
C ALA A 242 -20.27 -4.52 -4.86
N LEU A 243 -18.94 -4.71 -4.78
CA LEU A 243 -17.96 -3.91 -5.49
C LEU A 243 -18.09 -4.02 -7.02
N GLU A 244 -18.31 -5.23 -7.55
CA GLU A 244 -18.51 -5.50 -8.98
C GLU A 244 -19.69 -4.67 -9.53
N LYS A 245 -20.80 -4.63 -8.79
CA LYS A 245 -21.98 -3.82 -9.10
C LYS A 245 -21.66 -2.32 -9.03
N ALA A 246 -21.00 -1.88 -7.97
CA ALA A 246 -20.66 -0.46 -7.77
C ALA A 246 -19.73 0.09 -8.85
N LEU A 247 -18.78 -0.72 -9.32
CA LEU A 247 -17.82 -0.35 -10.36
C LEU A 247 -18.33 -0.58 -11.78
N ASN A 248 -19.47 -1.28 -11.95
CA ASN A 248 -19.93 -1.77 -13.25
C ASN A 248 -18.80 -2.46 -14.05
N SER A 249 -18.00 -3.28 -13.37
CA SER A 249 -16.78 -3.89 -13.90
C SER A 249 -16.64 -5.30 -13.36
N SER A 250 -16.34 -6.28 -14.23
CA SER A 250 -16.28 -7.70 -13.86
C SER A 250 -15.09 -8.02 -12.95
N LEU A 251 -15.35 -8.59 -11.78
CA LEU A 251 -14.34 -9.08 -10.84
C LEU A 251 -14.26 -10.62 -10.84
N LYS A 252 -14.64 -11.27 -11.94
CA LYS A 252 -14.60 -12.75 -12.05
C LYS A 252 -13.22 -13.34 -11.79
N HIS A 253 -12.15 -12.64 -12.16
CA HIS A 253 -10.77 -13.06 -11.92
C HIS A 253 -10.35 -13.01 -10.43
N TRP A 254 -11.20 -12.50 -9.54
CA TRP A 254 -11.01 -12.52 -8.09
C TRP A 254 -11.73 -13.67 -7.38
N LYS A 255 -12.51 -14.46 -8.12
CA LYS A 255 -13.32 -15.56 -7.61
C LYS A 255 -12.59 -16.90 -7.78
#